data_AF-A0A954WBM2-F1
#
_entry.id   AF-A0A954WBM2-F1
#
_cell.length_a   1.000
_cell.length_b   1.000
_cell.length_c   1.000
_cell.angle_alpha   90.00
_cell.angle_beta   90.00
_cell.angle_gamma   90.00
#
_symmetry.space_group_name_H-M   'P 1'
#
loop_
_entity.id
_entity.type
_entity.pdbx_description
1 polymer ?
#
loop_
_entity_poly.entity_id
_entity_poly.type
_entity_poly.pdbx_seq_one_letter_code
_entity_poly.pdbx_strand_id
1 'polypeptide(L)' 'FLIQEMFREANTIGSKSNDARIAQHVVEIKTAVERMREMVQNVE' A
#
# COMPACT_ATOMS: atom_id res chain seq x y z
N PHE A 1 -7.22 11.41 -0.14
CA PHE A 1 -6.95 11.28 1.30
C PHE A 1 -6.75 9.82 1.72
N LEU A 2 -7.79 8.97 1.74
CA LEU A 2 -7.68 7.59 2.26
C LEU A 2 -6.61 6.73 1.58
N ILE A 3 -6.53 6.74 0.24
CA ILE A 3 -5.50 6.01 -0.52
C ILE A 3 -4.08 6.43 -0.11
N GLN A 4 -3.86 7.72 0.14
CA GLN A 4 -2.57 8.24 0.57
C GLN A 4 -2.21 7.77 1.99
N GLU A 5 -3.18 7.76 2.90
CA GLU A 5 -2.97 7.29 4.27
C GLU A 5 -2.74 5.77 4.32
N MET A 6 -3.42 4.98 3.49
CA MET A 6 -3.14 3.55 3.35
C MET A 6 -1.73 3.28 2.83
N PHE A 7 -1.25 4.07 1.87
CA PHE A 7 0.12 3.95 1.38
C PHE A 7 1.15 4.34 2.45
N ARG A 8 0.88 5.39 3.23
CA ARG A 8 1.71 5.81 4.37
C ARG A 8 1.80 4.70 5.41
N GLU A 9 0.68 4.08 5.76
CA GLU A 9 0.64 2.98 6.73
C GLU A 9 1.44 1.76 6.24
N ALA A 10 1.29 1.38 4.97
CA ALA A 10 2.07 0.28 4.38
C ALA A 10 3.59 0.55 4.43
N ASN A 11 4.02 1.82 4.27
CA ASN A 11 5.42 2.19 4.44
C ASN A 11 5.88 2.07 5.90
N THR A 12 5.06 2.50 6.86
CA THR A 12 5.36 2.34 8.29
C THR A 12 5.55 0.88 8.64
N ILE A 13 4.62 -0.01 8.26
CA ILE A 13 4.71 -1.45 8.48
C ILE A 13 6.00 -2.01 7.87
N GLY A 14 6.30 -1.69 6.61
CA GLY A 14 7.51 -2.16 5.94
C GLY A 14 8.81 -1.66 6.60
N SER A 15 8.84 -0.42 7.09
CA SER A 15 10.02 0.17 7.72
C SER A 15 10.30 -0.33 9.13
N LYS A 16 9.31 -0.98 9.77
CA LYS A 16 9.39 -1.48 11.15
C LYS A 16 9.37 -3.01 11.25
N SER A 17 9.29 -3.71 10.11
CA SER A 17 9.22 -5.17 10.06
C SER A 17 10.48 -5.75 9.43
N ASN A 18 11.15 -6.67 10.15
CA ASN A 18 12.32 -7.42 9.65
C ASN A 18 11.97 -8.86 9.19
N ASP A 19 10.68 -9.24 9.17
CA ASP A 19 10.23 -10.55 8.69
C ASP A 19 9.97 -10.48 7.17
N ALA A 20 10.57 -11.41 6.42
CA ALA A 20 10.46 -11.48 4.96
C ALA A 20 9.02 -11.71 4.46
N ARG A 21 8.17 -12.42 5.22
CA ARG A 21 6.76 -12.61 4.90
C ARG A 21 5.98 -11.31 5.07
N ILE A 22 6.29 -10.53 6.11
CA ILE A 22 5.69 -9.20 6.29
C ILE A 22 6.10 -8.27 5.14
N ALA A 23 7.37 -8.30 4.73
CA ALA A 23 7.84 -7.53 3.58
C ALA A 23 7.08 -7.90 2.29
N GLN A 24 6.83 -9.19 2.05
CA GLN A 24 6.03 -9.67 0.92
C GLN A 24 4.59 -9.13 0.97
N HIS A 25 3.94 -9.20 2.13
CA HIS A 25 2.59 -8.65 2.30
C HIS A 25 2.55 -7.13 2.13
N VAL A 26 3.58 -6.40 2.56
CA VAL A 26 3.67 -4.94 2.34
C VAL A 26 3.72 -4.61 0.85
N VAL A 27 4.43 -5.39 0.05
CA VAL A 27 4.46 -5.22 -1.41
C VAL A 27 3.06 -5.46 -1.99
N GLU A 28 2.38 -6.54 -1.60
CA GLU A 28 1.02 -6.86 -2.04
C GLU A 28 0.02 -5.75 -1.69
N ILE A 29 0.09 -5.23 -0.47
CA ILE A 29 -0.74 -4.11 -0.01
C ILE A 29 -0.49 -2.87 -0.87
N LYS A 30 0.77 -2.51 -1.11
CA LYS A 30 1.12 -1.34 -1.94
C LYS A 30 0.60 -1.49 -3.37
N THR A 31 0.69 -2.69 -3.95
CA THR A 31 0.13 -2.98 -5.28
C THR A 31 -1.40 -2.82 -5.30
N ALA A 32 -2.10 -3.31 -4.27
CA ALA A 32 -3.55 -3.14 -4.18
C ALA A 32 -3.95 -1.65 -4.03
N VAL A 33 -3.20 -0.88 -3.23
CA VAL A 33 -3.42 0.56 -3.05
C VAL A 33 -3.21 1.33 -4.36
N GLU A 34 -2.21 0.96 -5.15
CA GLU A 34 -1.99 1.58 -6.46
C GLU A 34 -3.13 1.30 -7.43
N ARG A 35 -3.61 0.05 -7.50
CA ARG A 35 -4.79 -0.30 -8.32
C ARG A 35 -6.03 0.49 -7.90
N MET A 36 -6.24 0.70 -6.60
CA MET A 36 -7.32 1.55 -6.10
C MET A 36 -7.15 3.01 -6.55
N ARG A 37 -5.91 3.52 -6.59
CA ARG A 37 -5.63 4.86 -7.12
C ARG A 37 -6.00 4.98 -8.58
N GLU A 38 -5.58 4.03 -9.40
CA GLU A 38 -5.92 3.99 -10.83
C GLU A 38 -7.43 3.91 -11.06
N MET A 39 -8.15 3.08 -10.30
CA MET A 39 -9.62 2.99 -10.39
C MET A 39 -10.30 4.33 -10.09
N VAL A 40 -9.85 5.05 -9.05
CA VAL A 40 -10.42 6.37 -8.73
C VAL A 40 -10.15 7.38 -9.85
N GLN A 41 -8.96 7.36 -10.44
CA GLN A 41 -8.60 8.24 -11.56
C GLN A 41 -9.39 7.91 -12.84
N ASN A 42 -9.76 6.65 -13.05
CA ASN A 42 -10.51 6.21 -14.24
C ASN A 42 -12.02 6.49 -14.14
N VAL A 43 -12.53 6.90 -12.98
CA VAL A 43 -13.96 7.23 -12.77
C VAL A 43 -14.21 8.74 -12.92
N GLU A 44 -13.15 9.55 -13.06
CA GLU A 44 -13.22 10.98 -13.37
C GLU A 44 -13.44 11.27 -14.86
#